data_AF-A0A523QX53-F1
#
_entry.id   AF-A0A523QX53-F1
#
_cell.length_a   1.000
_cell.length_b   1.000
_cell.length_c   1.000
_cell.angle_alpha   90.00
_cell.angle_beta   90.00
_cell.angle_gamma   90.00
#
_symmetry.space_group_name_H-M   'P 1'
#
loop_
_entity.id
_entity.type
_entity.pdbx_description
1 polymer ?
#
loop_
_entity_poly.entity_id
_entity_poly.type
_entity_poly.pdbx_seq_one_letter_code
_entity_poly.pdbx_strand_id
1 'polypeptide(L)'
;ANILFGCGVLEQGLTFYYAKLIMDDEMIRMIQTAIKGITITDETLDMDVIHEVGPGGSYISHDHTFSAMRSQSHARLFDRRSRDVWMEHTGGQPIRERAYEAAISILKNHNPIPLPQGAPETMREIVEKFEKELKMNKK
;
A
#
# COMPACT_ATOMS: atom_id res chain seq x y z
N ALA A 1 14.34 -1.96 9.61
CA ALA A 1 13.56 -1.38 10.73
C ALA A 1 12.49 -2.37 11.14
N ASN A 2 12.27 -2.56 12.43
CA ASN A 2 11.22 -3.43 12.98
C ASN A 2 9.87 -2.68 13.18
N ILE A 3 9.89 -1.34 13.16
CA ILE A 3 8.71 -0.47 13.24
C ILE A 3 8.87 0.66 12.22
N LEU A 4 7.79 0.97 11.50
CA LEU A 4 7.72 2.10 10.57
C LEU A 4 6.84 3.20 11.18
N PHE A 5 7.34 4.44 11.22
CA PHE A 5 6.61 5.61 11.72
C PHE A 5 6.48 6.68 10.62
N GLY A 6 5.48 7.56 10.73
CA GLY A 6 5.40 8.78 9.94
C GLY A 6 4.59 8.67 8.64
N CYS A 7 3.86 7.58 8.43
CA CYS A 7 2.95 7.48 7.28
C CYS A 7 1.85 8.54 7.41
N GLY A 8 1.61 9.32 6.35
CA GLY A 8 0.65 10.42 6.36
C GLY A 8 1.10 11.67 7.11
N VAL A 9 2.26 11.65 7.75
CA VAL A 9 2.77 12.78 8.52
C VAL A 9 3.52 13.76 7.63
N LEU A 10 3.28 15.05 7.87
CA LEU A 10 4.00 16.18 7.30
C LEU A 10 4.49 17.08 8.46
N GLU A 11 5.40 18.01 8.13
CA GLU A 11 5.84 19.06 9.06
C GLU A 11 6.33 18.51 10.41
N GLN A 12 7.19 17.48 10.37
CA GLN A 12 7.80 16.87 11.57
C GLN A 12 6.78 16.34 12.60
N GLY A 13 5.58 15.91 12.18
CA GLY A 13 4.57 15.40 13.10
C GLY A 13 3.41 16.35 13.36
N LEU A 14 3.49 17.60 12.89
CA LEU A 14 2.47 18.60 13.18
C LEU A 14 1.19 18.43 12.36
N THR A 15 1.30 17.81 11.18
CA THR A 15 0.20 17.68 10.23
C THR A 15 0.03 16.24 9.79
N PHE A 16 -1.20 15.73 9.86
CA PHE A 16 -1.59 14.46 9.27
C PHE A 16 -2.41 14.70 8.00
N TYR A 17 -2.03 14.03 6.92
CA TYR A 17 -2.64 14.22 5.61
C TYR A 17 -2.97 12.89 4.94
N TYR A 18 -4.26 12.67 4.69
CA TYR A 18 -4.76 11.39 4.14
C TYR A 18 -4.17 11.03 2.78
N ALA A 19 -4.01 11.98 1.86
CA ALA A 19 -3.40 11.67 0.56
C ALA A 19 -1.93 11.28 0.70
N LYS A 20 -1.18 11.89 1.65
CA LYS A 20 0.19 11.46 1.96
C LYS A 20 0.20 10.04 2.54
N LEU A 21 -0.77 9.69 3.38
CA LEU A 21 -0.89 8.33 3.93
C LEU A 21 -1.06 7.28 2.82
N ILE A 22 -1.92 7.54 1.84
CA ILE A 22 -2.14 6.64 0.70
C ILE A 22 -0.90 6.55 -0.19
N MET A 23 -0.21 7.67 -0.42
CA MET A 23 1.06 7.65 -1.16
C MET A 23 2.15 6.86 -0.44
N ASP A 24 2.24 7.01 0.89
CA ASP A 24 3.21 6.28 1.71
C ASP A 24 2.92 4.78 1.69
N ASP A 25 1.65 4.38 1.81
CA ASP A 25 1.24 2.97 1.68
C ASP A 25 1.72 2.35 0.35
N GLU A 26 1.57 3.06 -0.76
CA GLU A 26 2.05 2.57 -2.04
C GLU A 26 3.57 2.45 -2.11
N MET A 27 4.27 3.45 -1.61
CA MET A 27 5.74 3.43 -1.57
C MET A 27 6.24 2.30 -0.67
N ILE A 28 5.59 2.04 0.46
CA ILE A 28 5.91 0.93 1.36
C ILE A 28 5.74 -0.41 0.63
N ARG A 29 4.66 -0.62 -0.13
CA ARG A 29 4.49 -1.86 -0.93
C ARG A 29 5.62 -2.05 -1.95
N MET A 30 6.05 -0.97 -2.59
CA MET A 30 7.18 -1.00 -3.53
C MET A 30 8.49 -1.32 -2.81
N ILE A 31 8.77 -0.69 -1.67
CA ILE A 31 9.95 -0.96 -0.84
C ILE A 31 9.92 -2.41 -0.35
N GLN A 32 8.77 -2.91 0.13
CA GLN A 32 8.59 -4.30 0.55
C GLN A 32 8.90 -5.29 -0.57
N THR A 33 8.63 -4.93 -1.82
CA THR A 33 9.02 -5.76 -2.97
C THR A 33 10.53 -5.71 -3.17
N ALA A 34 11.14 -4.52 -3.12
CA ALA A 34 12.59 -4.35 -3.32
C ALA A 34 13.42 -5.06 -2.25
N ILE A 35 13.02 -4.99 -0.97
CA ILE A 35 13.77 -5.61 0.14
C ILE A 35 13.66 -7.13 0.20
N LYS A 36 12.78 -7.76 -0.59
CA LYS A 36 12.79 -9.23 -0.76
C LYS A 36 14.10 -9.72 -1.37
N GLY A 37 14.85 -8.83 -2.02
CA GLY A 37 16.09 -9.17 -2.71
C GLY A 37 15.84 -9.86 -4.03
N ILE A 38 16.90 -10.45 -4.58
CA ILE A 38 16.86 -11.17 -5.85
C ILE A 38 17.01 -12.65 -5.53
N THR A 39 15.97 -13.44 -5.83
CA THR A 39 16.03 -14.90 -5.73
C THR A 39 16.91 -15.45 -6.84
N ILE A 40 17.92 -16.26 -6.48
CA ILE A 40 18.82 -16.92 -7.42
C ILE A 40 18.57 -18.42 -7.35
N THR A 41 17.93 -18.94 -8.40
CA THR A 41 17.60 -20.35 -8.63
C THR A 41 17.68 -20.61 -10.13
N ASP A 42 17.71 -21.87 -10.57
CA ASP A 42 17.72 -22.19 -11.99
C ASP A 42 16.51 -21.57 -12.73
N GLU A 43 15.32 -21.60 -12.11
CA GLU A 43 14.09 -20.99 -12.66
C GLU A 43 14.16 -19.46 -12.78
N THR A 44 14.81 -18.77 -11.84
CA THR A 44 14.92 -17.30 -11.85
C THR A 44 16.10 -16.78 -12.66
N LEU A 45 17.10 -17.62 -12.92
CA LEU A 45 18.18 -17.35 -13.88
C LEU A 45 17.69 -17.56 -15.32
N ASP A 46 16.84 -18.56 -15.53
CA ASP A 46 16.11 -18.85 -16.76
C ASP A 46 17.00 -18.93 -18.02
N MET A 47 18.13 -19.61 -17.87
CA MET A 47 19.15 -19.72 -18.93
C MET A 47 18.62 -20.41 -20.19
N ASP A 48 17.69 -21.35 -20.04
CA ASP A 48 17.11 -22.07 -21.18
C ASP A 48 16.28 -21.13 -22.06
N VAL A 49 15.43 -20.29 -21.46
CA VAL A 49 14.63 -19.30 -22.18
C VAL A 49 15.50 -18.23 -22.83
N ILE A 50 16.60 -17.82 -22.18
CA ILE A 50 17.57 -16.89 -22.79
C ILE A 50 18.18 -17.48 -24.07
N HIS A 51 18.56 -18.77 -24.05
CA HIS A 51 19.08 -19.45 -25.23
C HIS A 51 18.01 -19.67 -26.31
N GLU A 52 16.78 -20.01 -25.90
CA GLU A 52 15.65 -20.24 -26.81
C GLU A 52 15.26 -18.97 -27.58
N VAL A 53 15.07 -17.85 -26.87
CA VAL A 53 14.66 -16.58 -27.47
C VAL A 53 15.76 -15.99 -28.35
N GLY A 54 17.01 -16.09 -27.91
CA GLY A 54 18.19 -15.68 -28.66
C GLY A 54 18.25 -14.17 -28.99
N PRO A 55 19.29 -13.74 -29.75
CA PRO A 55 19.51 -12.33 -30.08
C PRO A 55 18.38 -11.75 -30.93
N GLY A 56 17.85 -10.59 -30.53
CA GLY A 56 16.77 -9.89 -31.24
C GLY A 56 15.37 -10.49 -31.03
N GLY A 57 15.25 -11.56 -30.24
CA GLY A 57 13.97 -12.13 -29.84
C GLY A 57 13.23 -11.29 -28.78
N SER A 58 12.01 -11.72 -28.45
CA SER A 58 11.14 -11.05 -27.47
C SER A 58 10.63 -12.05 -26.44
N TYR A 59 10.66 -11.65 -25.17
CA TYR A 59 10.20 -12.46 -24.04
C TYR A 59 8.72 -12.22 -23.70
N ILE A 60 8.10 -11.18 -24.25
CA ILE A 60 6.79 -10.69 -23.79
C ILE A 60 5.66 -11.72 -23.95
N SER A 61 5.80 -12.63 -24.93
CA SER A 61 4.83 -13.69 -25.23
C SER A 61 5.29 -15.07 -24.74
N HIS A 62 6.38 -15.15 -23.97
CA HIS A 62 6.90 -16.41 -23.47
C HIS A 62 6.12 -16.87 -22.22
N ASP A 63 5.86 -18.16 -22.09
CA ASP A 63 5.08 -18.74 -20.97
C ASP A 63 5.70 -18.40 -19.60
N HIS A 64 7.03 -18.42 -19.50
CA HIS A 64 7.75 -17.98 -18.30
C HIS A 64 7.45 -16.52 -17.93
N THR A 65 7.40 -15.62 -18.92
CA THR A 65 7.04 -14.23 -18.64
C THR A 65 5.61 -14.12 -18.14
N PHE A 66 4.67 -14.88 -18.72
CA PHE A 66 3.28 -14.89 -18.24
C PHE A 66 3.15 -15.39 -16.80
N SER A 67 3.91 -16.42 -16.40
CA SER A 67 3.88 -16.97 -15.04
C SER A 67 4.56 -16.02 -14.03
N ALA A 68 5.65 -15.35 -14.42
CA ALA A 68 6.49 -14.57 -13.51
C ALA A 68 6.19 -13.06 -13.46
N MET A 69 5.58 -12.47 -14.49
CA MET A 69 5.44 -10.99 -14.60
C MET A 69 4.67 -10.34 -13.46
N ARG A 70 3.81 -11.08 -12.76
CA ARG A 70 3.01 -10.60 -11.61
C ARG A 70 3.74 -10.69 -10.27
N SER A 71 4.99 -11.15 -10.25
CA SER A 71 5.81 -11.20 -9.03
C SER A 71 6.27 -9.82 -8.54
N GLN A 72 6.26 -8.82 -9.43
CA GLN A 72 6.78 -7.48 -9.19
C GLN A 72 5.76 -6.53 -8.53
N SER A 73 6.23 -5.33 -8.17
CA SER A 73 5.39 -4.31 -7.53
C SER A 73 4.25 -3.85 -8.45
N HIS A 74 3.03 -3.92 -7.93
CA HIS A 74 1.83 -3.43 -8.58
C HIS A 74 1.52 -2.01 -8.09
N ALA A 75 1.70 -1.03 -8.98
CA ALA A 75 1.34 0.35 -8.71
C ALA A 75 -0.17 0.55 -8.84
N ARG A 76 -0.77 1.32 -7.92
CA ARG A 76 -2.20 1.64 -7.91
C ARG A 76 -2.44 3.13 -8.14
N LEU A 77 -1.55 3.96 -7.62
CA LEU A 77 -1.57 5.42 -7.64
C LEU A 77 -0.46 5.97 -8.54
N PHE A 78 0.74 5.41 -8.47
CA PHE A 78 1.81 5.74 -9.42
C PHE A 78 1.46 5.20 -10.80
N ASP A 79 1.44 6.09 -11.77
CA ASP A 79 1.03 5.74 -13.13
C ASP A 79 2.25 5.51 -14.01
N ARG A 80 2.34 4.32 -14.60
CA ARG A 80 3.43 3.92 -15.52
C ARG A 80 2.98 3.89 -16.98
N ARG A 81 1.73 4.28 -17.25
CA ARG A 81 1.16 4.29 -18.61
C ARG A 81 1.74 5.45 -19.40
N SER A 82 1.59 5.42 -20.72
CA SER A 82 1.94 6.56 -21.56
C SER A 82 1.12 7.79 -21.16
N ARG A 83 1.62 8.98 -21.50
CA ARG A 83 0.96 10.24 -21.14
C ARG A 83 -0.48 10.30 -21.63
N ASP A 84 -0.73 9.87 -22.86
CA ASP A 84 -2.08 9.93 -23.46
C ASP A 84 -3.07 9.02 -22.72
N VAL A 85 -2.63 7.80 -22.39
CA VAL A 85 -3.44 6.85 -21.61
C VAL A 85 -3.66 7.36 -20.18
N TRP A 86 -2.65 7.97 -19.55
CA TRP A 86 -2.80 8.59 -18.24
C TRP A 86 -3.81 9.76 -18.28
N MET A 87 -3.73 10.62 -19.29
CA MET A 87 -4.68 11.73 -19.48
C MET A 87 -6.10 11.21 -19.66
N GLU A 88 -6.30 10.18 -20.47
CA GLU A 88 -7.60 9.55 -20.70
C GLU A 88 -8.21 8.98 -19.41
N HIS A 89 -7.41 8.24 -18.63
CA HIS A 89 -7.92 7.52 -17.45
C HIS A 89 -8.05 8.39 -16.20
N THR A 90 -7.27 9.46 -16.10
CA THR A 90 -7.21 10.28 -14.87
C THR A 90 -7.65 11.72 -15.10
N GLY A 91 -7.95 12.12 -16.34
CA GLY A 91 -8.19 13.52 -16.69
C GLY A 91 -6.98 14.43 -16.49
N GLY A 92 -5.79 13.86 -16.32
CA GLY A 92 -4.59 14.59 -15.94
C GLY A 92 -4.52 14.97 -14.45
N GLN A 93 -5.35 14.35 -13.61
CA GLN A 93 -5.41 14.67 -12.19
C GLN A 93 -4.06 14.43 -11.48
N PRO A 94 -3.60 15.42 -10.70
CA PRO A 94 -2.43 15.26 -9.85
C PRO A 94 -2.58 14.06 -8.91
N ILE A 95 -1.47 13.39 -8.63
CA ILE A 95 -1.43 12.23 -7.74
C ILE A 95 -2.04 12.51 -6.35
N ARG A 96 -1.95 13.75 -5.88
CA ARG A 96 -2.52 14.21 -4.61
C ARG A 96 -4.04 14.09 -4.56
N GLU A 97 -4.72 14.46 -5.64
CA GLU A 97 -6.18 14.43 -5.71
C GLU A 97 -6.67 12.98 -5.74
N ARG A 98 -6.06 12.17 -6.63
CA ARG A 98 -6.36 10.73 -6.73
C ARG A 98 -6.13 9.99 -5.41
N ALA A 99 -5.07 10.33 -4.69
CA ALA A 99 -4.78 9.76 -3.37
C ALA A 99 -5.84 10.17 -2.32
N TYR A 100 -6.33 11.41 -2.39
CA TYR A 100 -7.37 11.90 -1.48
C TYR A 100 -8.72 11.22 -1.76
N GLU A 101 -9.07 11.06 -3.03
CA GLU A 101 -10.26 10.32 -3.46
C GLU A 101 -10.20 8.85 -3.00
N ALA A 102 -9.04 8.21 -3.14
CA ALA A 102 -8.82 6.84 -2.64
C ALA A 102 -9.02 6.76 -1.11
N ALA A 103 -8.51 7.73 -0.35
CA ALA A 103 -8.71 7.79 1.09
C ALA A 103 -10.20 7.95 1.44
N ILE A 104 -10.93 8.84 0.77
CA ILE A 104 -12.37 9.02 0.95
C ILE A 104 -13.13 7.72 0.63
N SER A 105 -12.76 7.02 -0.45
CA SER A 105 -13.39 5.75 -0.82
C SER A 105 -13.19 4.69 0.25
N ILE A 106 -11.99 4.59 0.84
CA ILE A 106 -11.73 3.68 1.96
C ILE A 106 -12.59 4.04 3.17
N LEU A 107 -12.63 5.32 3.57
CA LEU A 107 -13.43 5.76 4.72
C LEU A 107 -14.93 5.48 4.56
N LYS A 108 -15.44 5.54 3.32
CA LYS A 108 -16.86 5.27 3.04
C LYS A 108 -17.20 3.78 2.99
N ASN A 109 -16.28 2.95 2.48
CA ASN A 109 -16.58 1.58 2.08
C ASN A 109 -15.88 0.51 2.91
N HIS A 110 -14.92 0.87 3.77
CA HIS A 110 -14.20 -0.11 4.56
C HIS A 110 -15.09 -0.69 5.66
N ASN A 111 -15.22 -2.02 5.65
CA ASN A 111 -15.92 -2.77 6.70
C ASN A 111 -14.87 -3.40 7.64
N PRO A 112 -14.69 -2.89 8.87
CA PRO A 112 -13.71 -3.43 9.80
C PRO A 112 -14.12 -4.83 10.29
N ILE A 113 -13.13 -5.62 10.67
CA ILE A 113 -13.37 -6.93 11.31
C ILE A 113 -14.14 -6.67 12.62
N PRO A 114 -15.28 -7.36 12.85
CA PRO A 114 -16.08 -7.14 14.04
C PRO A 114 -15.29 -7.51 15.30
N LEU A 115 -15.56 -6.77 16.38
CA LEU A 115 -14.95 -7.04 17.67
C LEU A 115 -15.46 -8.39 18.24
N PRO A 116 -14.63 -9.10 19.04
CA PRO A 116 -15.10 -10.26 19.78
C PRO A 116 -16.31 -9.92 20.65
N GLN A 117 -17.18 -10.90 20.86
CA GLN A 117 -18.37 -10.74 21.70
C GLN A 117 -17.97 -10.27 23.12
N GLY A 118 -18.68 -9.27 23.65
CA GLY A 118 -18.42 -8.69 24.98
C GLY A 118 -17.29 -7.67 25.04
N ALA A 119 -16.42 -7.60 24.02
CA ALA A 119 -15.33 -6.63 24.01
C ALA A 119 -15.79 -5.16 24.00
N PRO A 120 -16.82 -4.76 23.23
CA PRO A 120 -17.35 -3.39 23.28
C PRO A 120 -17.83 -2.97 24.67
N GLU A 121 -18.49 -3.88 25.39
CA GLU A 121 -19.02 -3.66 26.73
C GLU A 121 -17.88 -3.48 27.74
N THR A 122 -16.90 -4.40 27.73
CA THR A 122 -15.72 -4.31 28.60
C THR A 122 -14.92 -3.03 28.36
N MET A 123 -14.73 -2.62 27.11
CA MET A 123 -14.03 -1.36 26.80
C MET A 123 -14.78 -0.15 27.37
N ARG A 124 -16.12 -0.13 27.28
CA ARG A 124 -16.96 0.94 27.82
C ARG A 124 -16.85 1.02 29.34
N GLU A 125 -16.92 -0.12 30.04
CA GLU A 125 -16.78 -0.19 31.50
C GLU A 125 -15.43 0.35 31.98
N ILE A 126 -14.34 0.01 31.29
CA ILE A 126 -12.99 0.50 31.60
C ILE A 126 -12.92 2.03 31.47
N VAL A 127 -13.44 2.58 30.37
CA VAL A 127 -13.47 4.03 30.12
C VAL A 127 -14.29 4.75 31.19
N GLU A 128 -15.50 4.27 31.49
CA GLU A 128 -16.37 4.89 32.49
C GLU A 128 -15.78 4.85 33.90
N LYS A 129 -15.12 3.74 34.27
CA LYS A 129 -14.41 3.62 35.55
C LYS A 129 -13.29 4.66 35.64
N PHE A 130 -12.48 4.78 34.59
CA PHE A 130 -11.38 5.76 34.55
C PHE A 130 -11.88 7.21 34.61
N GLU A 131 -12.96 7.53 33.89
CA GLU A 131 -13.57 8.87 33.94
C GLU A 131 -14.11 9.24 35.33
N LYS A 132 -14.68 8.26 36.06
CA LYS A 132 -15.12 8.46 37.45
C LYS A 132 -13.93 8.73 38.37
N GLU A 133 -12.87 7.95 38.27
CA GLU A 133 -11.64 8.16 39.05
C GLU A 133 -11.01 9.53 38.78
N LEU A 134 -10.94 9.96 37.51
CA LEU A 134 -10.47 11.30 37.13
C LEU A 134 -11.31 12.44 37.74
N LYS A 135 -12.64 12.29 37.79
CA LYS A 135 -13.53 13.29 38.39
C LYS A 135 -13.38 13.35 39.91
N MET A 136 -13.07 12.23 40.56
CA MET A 136 -12.82 12.16 42.00
C MET A 136 -11.48 12.80 42.38
N ASN A 137 -10.43 12.63 41.57
CA ASN A 137 -9.09 13.20 41.81
C ASN A 137 -8.94 14.68 41.43
N LYS A 138 -9.95 15.29 40.79
CA LYS A 138 -9.99 16.73 40.48
C LYS A 138 -10.70 17.57 41.56
N LYS A 139 -11.23 16.95 42.61
CA LYS A 139 -11.73 17.61 43.82
C LYS A 139 -10.67 17.59 44.90
#